data_AF-A0A1Y2T7G8-F1
#
_entry.id   AF-A0A1Y2T7G8-F1
#
_cell.length_a   1.000
_cell.length_b   1.000
_cell.length_c   1.000
_cell.angle_alpha   90.00
_cell.angle_beta   90.00
_cell.angle_gamma   90.00
#
_symmetry.space_group_name_H-M   'P 1'
#
loop_
_entity.id
_entity.type
_entity.pdbx_description
1 polymer ?
#
loop_
_entity_poly.entity_id
_entity_poly.type
_entity_poly.pdbx_seq_one_letter_code
_entity_poly.pdbx_strand_id
1 'polypeptide(L)' 'MITVRVGRAEDGSVVSLETEGHAGYAEPGEDIVCAGVTALVVTALIGLKRVAGHPHEGKAVSGRAWCRLLPGAPLSPG' A
#
# COMPACT_ATOMS: atom_id res chain seq x y z
N MET A 1 -2.61 10.64 -13.56
CA MET A 1 -2.90 9.20 -13.80
C MET A 1 -2.31 8.37 -12.67
N ILE A 2 -3.15 7.69 -11.89
CA ILE A 2 -2.72 6.85 -10.77
C ILE A 2 -2.52 5.43 -11.26
N THR A 3 -1.39 4.82 -10.88
CA THR A 3 -1.14 3.40 -11.14
C THR A 3 -1.02 2.64 -9.83
N VAL A 4 -1.72 1.52 -9.73
CA VAL A 4 -1.64 0.59 -8.59
C VAL A 4 -1.19 -0.77 -9.10
N ARG A 5 -0.13 -1.32 -8.52
CA ARG A 5 0.40 -2.65 -8.83
C ARG A 5 0.29 -3.53 -7.59
N VAL A 6 -0.32 -4.70 -7.74
CA VAL A 6 -0.48 -5.70 -6.68
C VAL A 6 0.34 -6.93 -7.05
N GLY A 7 1.34 -7.24 -6.25
CA GLY A 7 2.12 -8.47 -6.40
C GLY A 7 1.43 -9.61 -5.66
N ARG A 8 1.32 -10.75 -6.32
CA ARG A 8 0.74 -11.98 -5.76
C ARG A 8 1.74 -13.12 -5.82
N ALA A 9 1.71 -13.99 -4.82
CA ALA A 9 2.43 -15.25 -4.84
C ALA A 9 1.68 -16.29 -5.70
N GLU A 10 2.30 -17.45 -5.93
CA GLU A 10 1.73 -18.54 -6.74
C GLU A 10 0.40 -19.07 -6.19
N ASP A 11 0.21 -19.02 -4.87
CA ASP A 11 -1.03 -19.38 -4.17
C ASP A 11 -2.13 -18.31 -4.28
N GLY A 12 -1.84 -17.17 -4.93
CA GLY A 12 -2.75 -16.04 -5.10
C GLY A 12 -2.74 -15.02 -3.95
N SER A 13 -1.99 -15.28 -2.87
CA SER A 13 -1.84 -14.39 -1.72
C SER A 13 -1.19 -13.07 -2.13
N VAL A 14 -1.68 -11.95 -1.61
CA VAL A 14 -1.10 -10.62 -1.87
C VAL A 14 0.18 -10.45 -1.05
N VAL A 15 1.30 -10.18 -1.73
CA VAL A 15 2.63 -10.05 -1.10
C VAL A 15 3.27 -8.68 -1.28
N SER A 16 2.76 -7.85 -2.18
CA SER A 16 3.22 -6.47 -2.33
C SER A 16 2.17 -5.53 -2.91
N LEU A 17 2.29 -4.25 -2.59
CA LEU A 17 1.49 -3.16 -3.12
C LEU A 17 2.43 -2.03 -3.53
N GLU A 18 2.24 -1.45 -4.71
CA GLU A 18 2.92 -0.25 -5.17
C GLU A 18 1.91 0.72 -5.80
N THR A 19 2.04 2.00 -5.47
CA THR A 19 1.18 3.07 -5.95
C THR A 19 2.02 4.25 -6.41
N GLU A 20 1.65 4.82 -7.54
CA GLU A 20 2.37 5.94 -8.18
C GLU A 20 1.38 6.93 -8.78
N GLY A 21 1.78 8.20 -8.87
CA GLY A 21 1.00 9.25 -9.54
C GLY A 21 -0.21 9.75 -8.75
N HIS A 22 -0.24 9.49 -7.43
CA HIS A 22 -1.29 9.95 -6.50
C HIS A 22 -0.95 11.28 -5.81
N ALA A 23 0.05 12.01 -6.30
CA ALA A 23 0.35 13.38 -5.87
C ALA A 23 0.86 14.19 -7.06
N GLY A 24 0.55 15.49 -7.06
CA GLY A 24 0.81 16.43 -8.16
C GLY A 24 -0.36 17.40 -8.31
N TYR A 25 -0.13 18.59 -8.89
CA TYR A 25 -1.22 19.53 -9.22
C TYR A 25 -2.05 18.92 -10.35
N ALA A 26 -3.35 18.81 -10.11
CA ALA A 26 -4.25 17.95 -10.85
C ALA A 26 -5.54 18.72 -11.17
N GLU A 27 -6.24 18.37 -12.24
CA GLU A 27 -7.49 19.03 -12.64
C GLU A 27 -8.53 18.94 -11.50
N PRO A 28 -9.52 19.86 -11.42
CA PRO A 28 -10.52 19.85 -10.35
C PRO A 28 -11.15 18.47 -10.14
N GLY A 29 -11.01 17.92 -8.93
CA GLY A 29 -11.54 16.60 -8.55
C GLY A 29 -10.50 15.47 -8.49
N GLU A 30 -9.33 15.62 -9.12
CA GLU A 30 -8.24 14.63 -9.00
C GLU A 30 -7.65 14.58 -7.57
N ASP A 31 -7.66 15.70 -6.84
CA ASP A 31 -7.22 15.77 -5.43
C ASP A 31 -8.03 14.83 -4.52
N ILE A 32 -9.32 14.64 -4.80
CA ILE A 32 -10.20 13.73 -4.04
C ILE A 32 -9.81 12.27 -4.31
N VAL A 33 -9.47 11.94 -5.57
CA VAL A 33 -9.02 10.60 -5.95
C VAL A 33 -7.67 10.30 -5.29
N CYS A 34 -6.72 11.23 -5.36
CA CYS A 34 -5.42 11.14 -4.70
C CYS A 34 -5.56 10.93 -3.18
N ALA A 35 -6.47 11.69 -2.53
CA ALA A 35 -6.76 11.53 -1.11
C ALA A 35 -7.32 10.14 -0.79
N GLY A 36 -8.26 9.62 -1.59
CA GLY A 36 -8.81 8.28 -1.41
C GLY A 36 -7.76 7.18 -1.53
N VAL A 37 -6.90 7.25 -2.55
CA VAL A 37 -5.80 6.30 -2.75
C VAL A 37 -4.81 6.37 -1.57
N THR A 38 -4.45 7.58 -1.15
CA THR A 38 -3.55 7.78 0.00
C THR A 38 -4.14 7.19 1.28
N ALA A 39 -5.43 7.42 1.54
CA ALA A 39 -6.10 6.89 2.71
C ALA A 39 -6.07 5.36 2.76
N LEU A 40 -6.31 4.69 1.61
CA LEU A 40 -6.27 3.23 1.53
C LEU A 40 -4.87 2.66 1.74
N VAL A 41 -3.87 3.22 1.04
CA VAL A 41 -2.48 2.75 1.14
C VAL A 41 -1.93 2.93 2.55
N VAL A 42 -2.11 4.11 3.14
CA VAL A 42 -1.63 4.39 4.50
C VAL A 42 -2.36 3.51 5.52
N THR A 43 -3.67 3.29 5.37
CA THR A 43 -4.42 2.37 6.22
C THR A 43 -3.88 0.95 6.14
N ALA A 44 -3.56 0.46 4.95
CA ALA A 44 -2.99 -0.88 4.77
C ALA A 44 -1.63 -1.03 5.49
N LEU A 45 -0.73 -0.04 5.36
CA LEU A 45 0.57 -0.04 6.06
C LEU A 45 0.40 -0.03 7.58
N ILE A 46 -0.53 0.79 8.09
CA ILE A 46 -0.85 0.85 9.52
C ILE A 46 -1.42 -0.48 9.99
N GLY A 47 -2.34 -1.09 9.23
CA GLY A 47 -2.94 -2.39 9.54
C GLY A 47 -1.89 -3.50 9.62
N LEU A 48 -0.98 -3.57 8.65
CA LEU A 48 0.14 -4.52 8.67
C LEU A 48 1.02 -4.33 9.92
N LYS A 49 1.33 -3.09 10.28
CA LYS A 49 2.20 -2.78 11.42
C LYS A 49 1.54 -3.00 12.78
N ARG A 50 0.33 -2.46 12.97
CA ARG A 50 -0.29 -2.32 14.30
C ARG A 50 -1.34 -3.37 14.61
N VAL A 51 -1.96 -3.95 13.58
CA VAL A 51 -3.04 -4.92 13.75
C VAL A 51 -2.53 -6.33 13.50
N ALA A 52 -1.96 -6.58 12.33
CA ALA A 52 -1.46 -7.90 11.97
C ALA A 52 -0.11 -8.23 12.62
N GLY A 53 0.64 -7.22 13.07
CA GLY A 53 2.01 -7.38 13.59
C GLY A 53 2.95 -7.99 12.55
N HIS A 54 2.61 -7.90 11.26
CA HIS A 54 3.31 -8.61 10.21
C HIS A 54 4.48 -7.74 9.70
N PRO A 55 5.71 -8.26 9.74
CA PRO A 55 6.87 -7.54 9.26
C PRO A 55 6.77 -7.35 7.75
N HIS A 56 6.97 -6.11 7.35
CA HIS A 56 6.92 -5.67 5.98
C HIS A 56 7.95 -4.56 5.83
N GLU A 57 8.45 -4.42 4.61
CA GLU A 57 9.18 -3.23 4.20
C GLU A 57 8.24 -2.33 3.43
N GLY A 58 8.43 -1.03 3.56
CA GLY A 58 7.65 -0.08 2.78
C GLY A 58 8.07 1.35 3.01
N LYS A 59 7.66 2.20 2.07
CA LYS A 59 7.90 3.65 2.12
C LYS A 59 6.72 4.35 1.48
N ALA A 60 6.26 5.43 2.11
CA ALA A 60 5.30 6.35 1.54
C ALA A 60 5.95 7.74 1.43
N VAL A 61 6.00 8.28 0.22
CA VAL A 61 6.45 9.64 -0.08
C VAL A 61 5.47 10.30 -1.03
N SER A 62 5.55 11.62 -1.21
CA SER A 62 4.65 12.34 -2.11
C SER A 62 4.67 11.72 -3.51
N GLY A 63 3.52 11.20 -3.95
CA GLY A 63 3.29 10.66 -5.28
C GLY A 63 3.74 9.21 -5.49
N ARG A 64 4.38 8.57 -4.51
CA ARG A 64 4.76 7.14 -4.57
C ARG A 64 4.71 6.48 -3.20
N ALA A 65 4.03 5.34 -3.10
CA ALA A 65 4.03 4.52 -1.91
C ALA A 65 4.08 3.04 -2.26
N TRP A 66 4.88 2.27 -1.55
CA TRP A 66 5.01 0.83 -1.77
C TRP A 66 5.23 0.07 -0.47
N CYS A 67 4.84 -1.20 -0.46
CA CYS A 67 5.22 -2.16 0.56
C CYS A 67 5.32 -3.59 0.03
N ARG A 68 6.10 -4.40 0.75
CA ARG A 68 6.28 -5.83 0.51
C ARG A 68 6.28 -6.57 1.84
N LEU A 69 5.58 -7.69 1.91
CA LEU A 69 5.61 -8.59 3.06
C LEU A 69 6.95 -9.33 3.11
N LEU A 70 7.51 -9.50 4.31
CA LEU A 70 8.75 -10.24 4.48
C LEU A 70 8.44 -11.74 4.66
N PRO A 71 9.14 -12.66 3.94
CA PRO A 71 8.91 -14.09 4.07
C PRO A 71 9.15 -14.60 5.50
N GLY A 72 8.37 -15.61 5.91
CA GLY A 72 8.62 -16.36 7.14
C GLY A 72 8.08 -15.73 8.41
N ALA A 73 7.32 -14.64 8.32
CA ALA A 73 6.67 -14.07 9.48
C ALA A 73 5.29 -14.69 9.74
N PRO A 74 4.98 -15.09 10.98
CA PRO A 74 3.64 -15.57 11.29
C PRO A 74 2.64 -14.44 11.03
N LEU A 75 1.55 -14.75 10.33
CA LEU A 75 0.30 -14.04 10.55
C LEU A 75 -0.05 -14.33 12.00
N SER A 76 -0.04 -13.31 12.88
CA SER A 76 -0.23 -13.51 14.32
C SER A 76 -1.39 -14.47 14.56
N PRO A 77 -1.26 -15.47 15.45
CA PRO A 77 -2.41 -16.23 15.88
C PRO A 77 -3.31 -15.26 16.66
N GLY A 78 -4.54 -15.08 16.16
CA GLY A 78 -5.62 -14.47 16.93
C GLY A 78 -6.16 -15.45 17.96
#